data_AF-A0A661S2R8-F1
#
_entry.id   AF-A0A661S2R8-F1
#
_cell.length_a   1.000
_cell.length_b   1.000
_cell.length_c   1.000
_cell.angle_alpha   90.00
_cell.angle_beta   90.00
_cell.angle_gamma   90.00
#
_symmetry.space_group_name_H-M   'P 1'
#
loop_
_entity.id
_entity.type
_entity.pdbx_description
1 polymer ?
#
loop_
_entity_poly.entity_id
_entity_poly.type
_entity_poly.pdbx_seq_one_letter_code
_entity_poly.pdbx_strand_id
1 'polypeptide(L)' 'MAKRVLTLQQKIDAKKAVVGILGLGYVGLPLAREFAEAGVKVLGFDIDEKKIKKL' A
#
# COMPACT_ATOMS: atom_id res chain seq x y z
N MET A 1 -20.76 -8.61 -21.86
CA MET A 1 -19.86 -9.37 -20.96
C MET A 1 -19.60 -8.53 -19.71
N ALA A 2 -20.19 -8.85 -18.56
CA ALA A 2 -19.95 -8.10 -17.32
C ALA A 2 -18.56 -8.44 -16.75
N LYS A 3 -17.73 -7.43 -16.48
CA LYS A 3 -16.41 -7.62 -15.87
C LYS A 3 -16.60 -8.01 -14.39
N ARG A 4 -16.28 -9.26 -14.03
CA ARG A 4 -16.38 -9.73 -12.64
C ARG A 4 -15.29 -9.06 -11.79
N VAL A 5 -15.69 -8.28 -10.80
CA VAL A 5 -14.78 -7.63 -9.85
C VAL A 5 -14.49 -8.60 -8.71
N LEU A 6 -13.21 -8.78 -8.36
CA LEU A 6 -12.82 -9.56 -7.19
C LEU A 6 -13.21 -8.85 -5.90
N THR A 7 -13.68 -9.60 -4.91
CA THR A 7 -13.84 -9.10 -3.54
C THR A 7 -12.49 -8.77 -2.93
N LEU A 8 -12.47 -8.01 -1.82
CA LEU A 8 -11.23 -7.73 -1.11
C LEU A 8 -10.55 -9.01 -0.62
N GLN A 9 -11.30 -9.93 -0.02
CA GLN A 9 -10.78 -11.21 0.44
C GLN A 9 -10.08 -11.97 -0.69
N GLN A 10 -10.73 -12.09 -1.85
CA GLN A 10 -10.16 -12.74 -3.03
C GLN A 10 -8.87 -12.06 -3.53
N LYS A 11 -8.76 -10.74 -3.39
CA LYS A 11 -7.53 -10.01 -3.73
C LYS A 11 -6.42 -10.30 -2.73
N ILE A 12 -6.72 -10.41 -1.44
CA ILE A 12 -5.75 -10.74 -0.40
C ILE A 12 -5.23 -12.15 -0.61
N ASP A 13 -6.13 -13.14 -0.75
CA ASP A 13 -5.78 -14.55 -0.95
C ASP A 13 -4.94 -14.74 -2.21
N ALA A 14 -5.26 -14.00 -3.28
CA ALA A 14 -4.52 -14.04 -4.54
C ALA A 14 -3.24 -13.17 -4.55
N LYS A 15 -2.86 -12.52 -3.44
CA LYS A 15 -1.75 -11.54 -3.36
C LYS A 15 -1.84 -10.41 -4.41
N LYS A 16 -3.06 -10.01 -4.77
CA LYS A 16 -3.40 -8.92 -5.70
C LYS A 16 -3.94 -7.67 -4.99
N ALA A 17 -4.04 -7.70 -3.66
CA ALA A 17 -4.41 -6.53 -2.87
C ALA A 17 -3.32 -5.45 -2.96
N VAL A 18 -3.76 -4.20 -2.96
CA VAL A 18 -2.89 -3.03 -2.87
C VAL A 18 -3.17 -2.37 -1.54
N VAL A 19 -2.13 -2.10 -0.75
CA VAL A 19 -2.23 -1.46 0.56
C VAL A 19 -1.95 0.03 0.40
N GLY A 20 -2.88 0.88 0.83
CA GLY A 20 -2.69 2.32 0.92
C GLY A 20 -2.35 2.73 2.36
N ILE A 21 -1.30 3.52 2.55
CA ILE A 21 -0.89 4.03 3.86
C ILE A 21 -0.90 5.55 3.81
N LEU A 22 -1.73 6.16 4.65
CA LEU A 22 -1.83 7.62 4.81
C LEU A 22 -1.03 8.05 6.04
N GLY A 23 -0.02 8.89 5.83
CA GLY A 23 0.96 9.34 6.82
C GLY A 23 2.19 8.43 6.85
N LEU A 24 3.35 8.96 6.46
CA LEU A 24 4.65 8.26 6.44
C LEU A 24 5.55 8.80 7.55
N GLY A 25 5.01 8.85 8.75
CA GLY A 25 5.74 9.13 9.98
C GLY A 25 6.40 7.86 10.55
N TYR A 26 6.69 7.91 11.85
CA TYR A 26 7.37 6.83 12.57
C TYR A 26 6.68 5.46 12.46
N VAL A 27 5.35 5.41 12.34
CA VAL A 27 4.61 4.14 12.20
C VAL A 27 4.38 3.77 10.73
N GLY A 28 3.91 4.73 9.93
CA GLY A 28 3.49 4.46 8.57
C GLY A 28 4.63 4.11 7.62
N LEU A 29 5.81 4.73 7.78
CA LEU A 29 6.94 4.44 6.90
C LEU A 29 7.54 3.04 7.14
N PRO A 30 7.81 2.60 8.39
CA PRO A 30 8.19 1.21 8.63
C PRO A 30 7.12 0.22 8.16
N LEU A 31 5.84 0.50 8.40
CA LEU A 31 4.75 -0.37 7.94
C LEU A 31 4.72 -0.51 6.40
N ALA A 32 4.92 0.60 5.68
CA ALA A 32 5.01 0.59 4.22
C ALA A 32 6.17 -0.26 3.73
N ARG A 33 7.33 -0.16 4.42
CA ARG A 33 8.50 -0.98 4.13
C ARG A 33 8.23 -2.47 4.37
N GLU A 34 7.64 -2.85 5.51
CA GLU A 34 7.34 -4.26 5.81
C GLU A 34 6.41 -4.88 4.76
N PHE A 35 5.35 -4.18 4.34
CA PHE A 35 4.49 -4.68 3.27
C PHE A 35 5.20 -4.79 1.92
N ALA A 36 6.06 -3.83 1.59
CA ALA A 36 6.86 -3.87 0.37
C ALA A 36 7.85 -5.05 0.38
N GLU A 37 8.53 -5.28 1.51
CA GLU A 37 9.45 -6.42 1.70
C GLU A 37 8.72 -7.77 1.65
N ALA A 38 7.48 -7.82 2.13
CA ALA A 38 6.60 -8.99 1.99
C ALA A 38 6.06 -9.21 0.56
N GLY A 39 6.43 -8.36 -0.41
CA GLY A 39 6.00 -8.45 -1.81
C GLY A 39 4.57 -7.96 -2.07
N VAL A 40 3.97 -7.22 -1.13
CA VAL A 40 2.66 -6.60 -1.30
C VAL A 40 2.83 -5.25 -1.98
N LYS A 41 1.96 -4.92 -2.94
CA LYS A 41 1.99 -3.60 -3.58
C LYS A 41 1.49 -2.54 -2.59
N VAL A 42 2.31 -1.53 -2.32
CA VAL A 42 2.00 -0.45 -1.37
C VAL A 42 1.94 0.90 -2.07
N LEU A 43 1.00 1.75 -1.65
CA LEU A 43 0.94 3.17 -2.00
C LEU A 43 1.04 3.98 -0.71
N GLY A 44 2.11 4.76 -0.56
CA GLY A 44 2.32 5.66 0.57
C GLY A 44 1.93 7.10 0.23
N PHE A 45 1.29 7.79 1.17
CA PHE A 45 0.91 9.19 1.04
C PHE A 45 1.33 9.96 2.30
N ASP A 46 1.81 11.18 2.14
CA ASP A 46 2.08 12.11 3.24
C ASP A 46 1.78 13.53 2.74
N ILE A 47 1.38 14.43 3.64
CA ILE A 47 1.12 15.83 3.31
C ILE A 47 2.42 16.63 3.15
N ASP A 48 3.52 16.15 3.73
CA ASP A 48 4.83 16.80 3.64
C ASP A 48 5.53 16.41 2.33
N GLU A 49 5.38 17.25 1.31
CA GLU A 49 6.05 17.06 0.02
C GLU A 49 7.57 16.97 0.13
N LYS A 50 8.20 17.70 1.07
CA LYS A 50 9.66 17.69 1.22
C LYS A 50 10.13 16.33 1.74
N LYS A 51 9.35 15.70 2.62
CA LYS A 51 9.59 14.33 3.09
C LYS A 51 9.45 13.34 1.94
N ILE A 52 8.36 13.43 1.16
CA ILE A 52 8.12 12.53 0.02
C ILE A 52 9.26 12.61 -1.01
N LYS A 53 9.74 13.82 -1.33
CA LYS A 53 10.84 14.02 -2.29
C LYS A 53 12.20 13.47 -1.84
N LYS A 54 12.36 13.12 -0.55
CA LYS A 54 13.59 12.57 0.03
C LYS A 54 13.60 11.04 0.11
N LEU A 55 12.43 10.40 0.00
CA LEU A 55 12.28 8.94 0.00
C LEU A 55 12.46 8.39 -1.42
#